data_AF-A0A919TPP0-F1
#
_entry.id   AF-A0A919TPP0-F1
#
_cell.length_a   1.000
_cell.length_b   1.000
_cell.length_c   1.000
_cell.angle_alpha   90.00
_cell.angle_beta   90.00
_cell.angle_gamma   90.00
#
_symmetry.space_group_name_H-M   'P 1'
#
loop_
_entity.id
_entity.type
_entity.pdbx_description
1 polymer ?
#
loop_
_entity_poly.entity_id
_entity_poly.type
_entity_poly.pdbx_seq_one_letter_code
_entity_poly.pdbx_strand_id
1 'polypeptide(L)'
;MRNSVYEQEPESRPRPTKPGPSDGGNGSDHHGHDDYPDEPGWGRRRRDRDLTALDKLRCEFEGDKKKSDYYTSIEKALTDRKTQFDTSVIAYEKARGAAEPALKTARNTIEDLLKKLRCISGCDRELLDEAWNEVLVRVEKCTTETGGPCLDDDCEFDDDVCDKDLSELRARKAAYDARVAAAEAKFDDLVKEPAALTARITALQAEVAAVGKELTADPPVDPELTYIKALVAEYHAERDQIWAGYAYPNAYEDCLRTCLRCSIRGRRALTEIIGEIAIQECKAAKRLARCTALKADLAGETKKEADELRERKERHRKPATTSTD
;
A
#
# COMPACT_ATOMS: atom_id res chain seq x y z
N MET A 1 59.36 -1.49 2.68
CA MET A 1 59.32 -0.26 1.86
C MET A 1 57.95 0.35 2.03
N ARG A 2 57.89 1.53 2.65
CA ARG A 2 56.68 2.28 2.98
C ARG A 2 56.19 2.99 1.73
N ASN A 3 54.97 2.73 1.29
CA ASN A 3 54.26 3.61 0.37
C ASN A 3 53.06 4.22 1.07
N SER A 4 53.27 5.48 1.43
CA SER A 4 52.33 6.48 1.89
C SER A 4 51.33 6.76 0.77
N VAL A 5 50.06 6.41 0.97
CA VAL A 5 48.96 6.91 0.14
C VAL A 5 48.30 8.04 0.92
N TYR A 6 48.35 9.21 0.31
CA TYR A 6 47.77 10.47 0.79
C TYR A 6 46.29 10.29 1.13
N GLU A 7 45.94 10.60 2.39
CA GLU A 7 44.59 10.99 2.77
C GLU A 7 44.29 12.34 2.12
N GLN A 8 43.37 12.36 1.16
CA GLN A 8 42.74 13.59 0.71
C GLN A 8 41.58 13.89 1.65
N GLU A 9 41.67 15.04 2.32
CA GLU A 9 40.61 15.63 3.14
C GLU A 9 39.34 15.85 2.28
N PRO A 10 38.14 15.51 2.77
CA PRO A 10 36.91 15.85 2.08
C PRO A 10 36.65 17.36 2.20
N GLU A 11 36.55 18.01 1.05
CA GLU A 11 36.09 19.38 0.88
C GLU A 11 34.82 19.64 1.70
N SER A 12 34.89 20.71 2.47
CA SER A 12 33.84 21.27 3.31
C SER A 12 32.57 21.54 2.49
N ARG A 13 31.52 20.76 2.76
CA ARG A 13 30.18 21.02 2.24
C ARG A 13 29.71 22.42 2.67
N PRO A 14 29.16 23.24 1.76
CA PRO A 14 28.59 24.52 2.13
C PRO A 14 27.41 24.32 3.09
N ARG A 15 27.38 25.13 4.16
CA ARG A 15 26.25 25.21 5.10
C ARG A 15 24.96 25.50 4.36
N PRO A 16 23.85 24.82 4.65
CA PRO A 16 22.54 25.23 4.16
C PRO A 16 22.22 26.60 4.73
N THR A 17 21.98 27.56 3.83
CA THR A 17 21.45 28.88 4.16
C THR A 17 20.07 28.72 4.77
N LYS A 18 19.82 29.48 5.85
CA LYS A 18 18.53 29.52 6.54
C LYS A 18 17.42 29.89 5.54
N PRO A 19 16.28 29.18 5.51
CA PRO A 19 15.11 29.67 4.79
C PRO A 19 14.67 30.99 5.44
N GLY A 20 14.50 32.01 4.59
CA GLY A 20 13.99 33.32 5.00
C GLY A 20 12.52 33.23 5.45
N PRO A 21 12.03 34.26 6.16
CA PRO A 21 10.64 34.32 6.57
C PRO A 21 9.76 34.43 5.33
N SER A 22 8.93 33.42 5.08
CA SER A 22 7.88 33.49 4.07
C SER A 22 6.76 34.37 4.61
N ASP A 23 6.72 35.60 4.11
CA ASP A 23 5.60 36.52 4.27
C ASP A 23 4.32 35.96 3.63
N GLY A 24 3.23 36.03 4.40
CA GLY A 24 1.93 36.52 3.93
C GLY A 24 1.29 35.80 2.75
N GLY A 25 0.56 34.72 3.04
CA GLY A 25 -0.44 34.15 2.14
C GLY A 25 -1.72 33.85 2.90
N ASN A 26 -2.70 34.75 2.79
CA ASN A 26 -4.08 34.65 3.30
C ASN A 26 -4.69 33.25 3.07
N GLY A 27 -4.70 32.41 4.10
CA GLY A 27 -5.58 31.24 4.18
C GLY A 27 -6.95 31.71 4.62
N SER A 28 -7.87 31.82 3.67
CA SER A 28 -9.28 32.03 3.95
C SER A 28 -9.84 30.74 4.52
N ASP A 29 -10.03 30.73 5.84
CA ASP A 29 -10.81 29.74 6.57
C ASP A 29 -12.27 29.78 6.08
N HIS A 30 -12.53 29.17 4.93
CA HIS A 30 -13.88 28.76 4.56
C HIS A 30 -14.17 27.46 5.30
N HIS A 31 -14.37 27.56 6.61
CA HIS A 31 -15.26 26.66 7.31
C HIS A 31 -16.62 26.82 6.63
N GLY A 32 -16.97 25.87 5.77
CA GLY A 32 -18.35 25.60 5.40
C GLY A 32 -19.09 25.27 6.68
N HIS A 33 -19.53 26.32 7.38
CA HIS A 33 -20.65 26.21 8.27
C HIS A 33 -21.75 25.58 7.43
N ASP A 34 -22.15 24.35 7.78
CA ASP A 34 -23.48 23.87 7.46
C ASP A 34 -24.45 24.90 8.04
N ASP A 35 -24.72 25.92 7.23
CA ASP A 35 -25.76 26.91 7.38
C ASP A 35 -27.08 26.15 7.20
N TYR A 36 -27.43 25.34 8.20
CA TYR A 36 -28.82 25.32 8.62
C TYR A 36 -29.19 26.79 8.80
N PRO A 37 -30.16 27.31 8.04
CA PRO A 37 -30.47 28.73 8.05
C PRO A 37 -30.61 29.17 9.50
N ASP A 38 -29.73 30.09 9.91
CA ASP A 38 -29.74 30.70 11.23
C ASP A 38 -31.15 31.24 11.45
N GLU A 39 -31.97 30.48 12.17
CA GLU A 39 -33.31 30.92 12.51
C GLU A 39 -33.14 32.23 13.30
N PRO A 40 -33.77 33.32 12.86
CA PRO A 40 -33.40 34.66 13.27
C PRO A 40 -33.61 34.86 14.78
N GLY A 41 -32.52 34.84 15.56
CA GLY A 41 -32.42 35.51 16.86
C GLY A 41 -33.28 35.00 18.02
N TRP A 42 -33.89 33.82 17.94
CA TRP A 42 -34.75 33.30 19.02
C TRP A 42 -33.96 32.50 20.08
N GLY A 43 -33.28 33.23 20.99
CA GLY A 43 -33.05 32.75 22.36
C GLY A 43 -31.69 32.09 22.66
N ARG A 44 -30.69 32.91 22.99
CA ARG A 44 -29.40 32.44 23.55
C ARG A 44 -29.53 31.60 24.84
N ARG A 45 -30.64 31.70 25.60
CA ARG A 45 -30.84 30.98 26.87
C ARG A 45 -31.29 29.51 26.75
N ARG A 46 -31.68 29.02 25.57
CA ARG A 46 -31.94 27.57 25.38
C ARG A 46 -30.64 26.78 25.13
N ARG A 47 -29.53 27.43 24.75
CA ARG A 47 -28.25 26.77 24.45
C ARG A 47 -27.52 26.27 25.69
N ASP A 48 -27.68 26.92 26.84
CA ASP A 48 -26.92 26.59 28.06
C ASP A 48 -27.38 25.29 28.76
N ARG A 49 -28.50 24.69 28.34
CA ARG A 49 -28.99 23.38 28.84
C ARG A 49 -28.88 22.25 27.83
N ASP A 50 -28.22 22.50 26.70
CA ASP A 50 -28.09 21.49 25.67
C ASP A 50 -26.93 20.53 25.98
N LEU A 51 -27.27 19.36 26.53
CA LEU A 51 -26.31 18.28 26.77
C LEU A 51 -25.78 17.66 25.46
N THR A 52 -26.25 18.11 24.28
CA THR A 52 -25.71 17.68 22.99
C THR A 52 -24.22 17.94 22.85
N ALA A 53 -23.68 19.02 23.45
CA ALA A 53 -22.26 19.28 23.44
C ALA A 53 -21.46 18.20 24.19
N LEU A 54 -21.99 17.72 25.32
CA LEU A 54 -21.38 16.63 26.08
C LEU A 54 -21.50 15.29 25.33
N ASP A 55 -22.64 15.02 24.71
CA ASP A 55 -22.81 13.81 23.89
C ASP A 55 -21.90 13.82 22.67
N LYS A 56 -21.73 14.98 22.00
CA LYS A 56 -20.78 15.15 20.89
C LYS A 56 -19.36 14.80 21.35
N LEU A 57 -18.90 15.42 22.44
CA LEU A 57 -17.57 15.17 23.00
C LEU A 57 -17.38 13.70 23.39
N ARG A 58 -18.40 13.06 23.96
CA ARG A 58 -18.35 11.62 24.28
C ARG A 58 -18.20 10.75 23.04
N CYS A 59 -18.91 11.07 21.95
CA CYS A 59 -18.77 10.33 20.71
C CYS A 59 -17.40 10.54 20.07
N GLU A 60 -16.82 11.75 20.14
CA GLU A 60 -15.44 12.02 19.72
C GLU A 60 -14.44 11.16 20.50
N PHE A 61 -14.56 11.07 21.83
CA PHE A 61 -13.73 10.16 22.63
C PHE A 61 -13.88 8.69 22.26
N GLU A 62 -15.08 8.23 21.88
CA GLU A 62 -15.29 6.87 21.38
C GLU A 62 -14.56 6.65 20.04
N GLY A 63 -14.57 7.65 19.16
CA GLY A 63 -13.78 7.67 17.93
C GLY A 63 -12.28 7.55 18.21
N ASP A 64 -11.72 8.42 19.03
CA ASP A 64 -10.29 8.42 19.38
C ASP A 64 -9.85 7.10 20.02
N LYS A 65 -10.69 6.53 20.88
CA LYS A 65 -10.45 5.21 21.45
C LYS A 65 -10.34 4.15 20.37
N LYS A 66 -11.24 4.14 19.38
CA LYS A 66 -11.19 3.18 18.27
C LYS A 66 -9.97 3.37 17.38
N LYS A 67 -9.53 4.62 17.14
CA LYS A 67 -8.27 4.91 16.45
C LYS A 67 -7.08 4.31 17.21
N SER A 68 -7.01 4.55 18.51
CA SER A 68 -5.95 4.03 19.38
C SER A 68 -5.93 2.50 19.39
N ASP A 69 -7.08 1.85 19.62
CA ASP A 69 -7.20 0.39 19.63
C ASP A 69 -6.69 -0.22 18.31
N TYR A 70 -7.02 0.41 17.18
CA TYR A 70 -6.57 -0.01 15.87
C TYR A 70 -5.05 0.14 15.69
N TYR A 71 -4.45 1.28 16.07
CA TYR A 71 -2.99 1.45 16.02
C TYR A 71 -2.25 0.40 16.86
N THR A 72 -2.70 0.16 18.09
CA THR A 72 -2.12 -0.88 18.95
C THR A 72 -2.22 -2.26 18.31
N SER A 73 -3.32 -2.55 17.60
CA SER A 73 -3.50 -3.84 16.92
C SER A 73 -2.52 -4.09 15.77
N ILE A 74 -2.00 -3.03 15.12
CA ILE A 74 -1.12 -3.14 13.95
C ILE A 74 0.35 -2.84 14.25
N GLU A 75 0.67 -2.28 15.42
CA GLU A 75 2.03 -1.85 15.80
C GLU A 75 3.07 -2.95 15.59
N LYS A 76 2.82 -4.14 16.16
CA LYS A 76 3.73 -5.27 16.03
C LYS A 76 3.97 -5.66 14.56
N ALA A 77 2.91 -5.69 13.75
CA ALA A 77 3.01 -6.08 12.35
C ALA A 77 3.86 -5.08 11.54
N LEU A 78 3.77 -3.77 11.86
CA LEU A 78 4.61 -2.75 11.24
C LEU A 78 6.08 -2.91 11.64
N THR A 79 6.37 -3.18 12.92
CA THR A 79 7.73 -3.46 13.39
C THR A 79 8.31 -4.70 12.71
N ASP A 80 7.55 -5.80 12.67
CA ASP A 80 7.99 -7.05 12.04
C ASP A 80 8.30 -6.83 10.55
N ARG A 81 7.43 -6.12 9.82
CA ARG A 81 7.63 -5.82 8.39
C ARG A 81 8.82 -4.92 8.14
N LYS A 82 9.09 -3.96 9.03
CA LYS A 82 10.33 -3.18 8.94
C LYS A 82 11.56 -4.08 9.06
N THR A 83 11.58 -4.99 10.04
CA THR A 83 12.69 -5.93 10.19
C THR A 83 12.83 -6.85 8.98
N GLN A 84 11.71 -7.32 8.42
CA GLN A 84 11.70 -8.13 7.20
C GLN A 84 12.22 -7.34 6.00
N PHE A 85 11.83 -6.08 5.83
CA PHE A 85 12.35 -5.21 4.77
C PHE A 85 13.88 -5.12 4.85
N ASP A 86 14.40 -4.69 6.01
CA ASP A 86 15.84 -4.49 6.21
C ASP A 86 16.62 -5.80 5.98
N THR A 87 16.09 -6.93 6.45
CA THR A 87 16.70 -8.25 6.26
C THR A 87 16.66 -8.72 4.80
N SER A 88 15.54 -8.48 4.12
CA SER A 88 15.31 -9.00 2.77
C SER A 88 16.12 -8.27 1.71
N VAL A 89 16.37 -6.97 1.87
CA VAL A 89 17.26 -6.19 1.00
C VAL A 89 18.68 -6.78 1.04
N ILE A 90 19.23 -6.95 2.25
CA ILE A 90 20.58 -7.52 2.44
C ILE A 90 20.65 -8.96 1.89
N ALA A 91 19.61 -9.77 2.17
CA ALA A 91 19.56 -11.14 1.68
C ALA A 91 19.52 -11.20 0.15
N TYR A 92 18.75 -10.32 -0.49
CA TYR A 92 18.64 -10.26 -1.95
C TYR A 92 19.96 -9.84 -2.61
N GLU A 93 20.60 -8.79 -2.10
CA GLU A 93 21.92 -8.35 -2.60
C GLU A 93 22.96 -9.46 -2.51
N LYS A 94 23.02 -10.14 -1.36
CA LYS A 94 23.91 -11.29 -1.16
C LYS A 94 23.58 -12.43 -2.13
N ALA A 95 22.31 -12.75 -2.30
CA ALA A 95 21.87 -13.80 -3.22
C ALA A 95 22.24 -13.47 -4.67
N ARG A 96 22.06 -12.21 -5.12
CA ARG A 96 22.49 -11.77 -6.46
C ARG A 96 24.00 -11.85 -6.63
N GLY A 97 24.78 -11.36 -5.66
CA GLY A 97 26.24 -11.43 -5.72
C GLY A 97 26.78 -12.86 -5.80
N ALA A 98 26.11 -13.82 -5.15
CA ALA A 98 26.44 -15.24 -5.26
C ALA A 98 25.96 -15.86 -6.59
N ALA A 99 24.79 -15.45 -7.07
CA ALA A 99 24.16 -15.95 -8.30
C ALA A 99 24.90 -15.50 -9.57
N GLU A 100 25.41 -14.27 -9.61
CA GLU A 100 26.01 -13.68 -10.81
C GLU A 100 27.17 -14.49 -11.42
N PRO A 101 28.20 -14.92 -10.65
CA PRO A 101 29.25 -15.76 -11.23
C PRO A 101 28.72 -17.13 -11.69
N ALA A 102 27.79 -17.73 -10.95
CA ALA A 102 27.16 -19.01 -11.32
C ALA A 102 26.38 -18.89 -12.63
N LEU A 103 25.59 -17.82 -12.78
CA LEU A 103 24.85 -17.49 -13.99
C LEU A 103 25.78 -17.24 -15.18
N LYS A 104 26.88 -16.50 -14.97
CA LYS A 104 27.89 -16.27 -16.02
C LYS A 104 28.49 -17.60 -16.51
N THR A 105 28.87 -18.48 -15.59
CA THR A 105 29.37 -19.82 -15.95
C THR A 105 28.30 -20.64 -16.69
N ALA A 106 27.05 -20.62 -16.23
CA ALA A 106 25.95 -21.33 -16.88
C ALA A 106 25.73 -20.81 -18.31
N ARG A 107 25.67 -19.49 -18.52
CA ARG A 107 25.53 -18.86 -19.84
C ARG A 107 26.64 -19.23 -20.80
N ASN A 108 27.90 -19.14 -20.37
CA ASN A 108 29.04 -19.57 -21.19
C ASN A 108 28.94 -21.05 -21.57
N THR A 109 28.51 -21.90 -20.62
CA THR A 109 28.34 -23.33 -20.87
C THR A 109 27.21 -23.59 -21.87
N ILE A 110 26.07 -22.89 -21.73
CA ILE A 110 24.95 -22.96 -22.68
C ILE A 110 25.40 -22.55 -24.08
N GLU A 111 26.13 -21.42 -24.20
CA GLU A 111 26.66 -20.95 -25.47
C GLU A 111 27.56 -22.00 -26.16
N ASP A 112 28.46 -22.62 -25.38
CA ASP A 112 29.34 -23.68 -25.88
C ASP A 112 28.56 -24.96 -26.26
N LEU A 113 27.53 -25.33 -25.49
CA LEU A 113 26.65 -26.46 -25.80
C LEU A 113 25.87 -26.21 -27.09
N LEU A 114 25.26 -25.03 -27.23
CA LEU A 114 24.54 -24.61 -28.43
C LEU A 114 25.45 -24.63 -29.66
N LYS A 115 26.69 -24.11 -29.56
CA LYS A 115 27.67 -24.19 -30.66
C LYS A 115 27.96 -25.63 -31.10
N LYS A 116 28.14 -26.56 -30.15
CA LYS A 116 28.39 -27.97 -30.46
C LYS A 116 27.16 -28.65 -31.06
N LEU A 117 25.98 -28.44 -30.47
CA LEU A 117 24.72 -29.01 -30.93
C LEU A 117 24.40 -28.54 -32.35
N ARG A 118 24.63 -27.26 -32.66
CA ARG A 118 24.48 -26.71 -34.03
C ARG A 118 25.35 -27.41 -35.07
N CYS A 119 26.49 -27.96 -34.69
CA CYS A 119 27.33 -28.74 -35.60
C CYS A 119 26.77 -30.16 -35.86
N ILE A 120 25.96 -30.69 -34.95
CA ILE A 120 25.41 -32.06 -35.00
C ILE A 120 24.02 -32.08 -35.63
N SER A 121 23.20 -31.08 -35.36
CA SER A 121 21.76 -31.05 -35.69
C SER A 121 21.43 -30.79 -37.18
N GLY A 122 22.42 -30.77 -38.08
CA GLY A 122 22.19 -30.76 -39.53
C GLY A 122 21.36 -29.59 -40.07
N CYS A 123 20.59 -29.84 -41.14
CA CYS A 123 19.82 -28.85 -41.90
C CYS A 123 18.53 -28.37 -41.20
N ASP A 124 18.02 -29.09 -40.20
CA ASP A 124 16.72 -28.78 -39.58
C ASP A 124 16.81 -27.71 -38.48
N ARG A 125 18.00 -27.17 -38.22
CA ARG A 125 18.24 -26.13 -37.19
C ARG A 125 17.36 -24.90 -37.39
N GLU A 126 17.28 -24.39 -38.62
CA GLU A 126 16.53 -23.15 -38.90
C GLU A 126 15.05 -23.30 -38.58
N LEU A 127 14.49 -24.49 -38.85
CA LEU A 127 13.12 -24.83 -38.51
C LEU A 127 12.91 -24.90 -36.99
N LEU A 128 13.86 -25.48 -36.24
CA LEU A 128 13.80 -25.53 -34.78
C LEU A 128 13.90 -24.14 -34.14
N ASP A 129 14.79 -23.28 -34.64
CA ASP A 129 14.92 -21.90 -34.16
C ASP A 129 13.64 -21.10 -34.45
N GLU A 130 13.03 -21.26 -35.63
CA GLU A 130 11.75 -20.63 -35.98
C GLU A 130 10.62 -21.12 -35.07
N ALA A 131 10.48 -22.45 -34.90
CA ALA A 131 9.47 -23.03 -34.02
C ALA A 131 9.65 -22.59 -32.56
N TRP A 132 10.89 -22.48 -32.08
CA TRP A 132 11.20 -21.98 -30.75
C TRP A 132 10.76 -20.52 -30.58
N ASN A 133 11.04 -19.65 -31.55
CA ASN A 133 10.61 -18.25 -31.51
C ASN A 133 9.08 -18.11 -31.49
N GLU A 134 8.35 -18.92 -32.27
CA GLU A 134 6.89 -18.93 -32.20
C GLU A 134 6.35 -19.33 -30.81
N VAL A 135 7.00 -20.30 -30.17
CA VAL A 135 6.68 -20.71 -28.79
C VAL A 135 6.99 -19.59 -27.81
N LEU A 136 8.14 -18.93 -27.91
CA LEU A 136 8.50 -17.80 -27.04
C LEU A 136 7.48 -16.66 -27.12
N VAL A 137 7.06 -16.25 -28.32
CA VAL A 137 6.03 -15.21 -28.50
C VAL A 137 4.73 -15.58 -27.80
N ARG A 138 4.36 -16.87 -27.81
CA ARG A 138 3.17 -17.35 -27.07
C ARG A 138 3.39 -17.33 -25.56
N VAL A 139 4.57 -17.73 -25.09
CA VAL A 139 4.92 -17.72 -23.66
C VAL A 139 4.89 -16.29 -23.13
N GLU A 140 5.48 -15.32 -23.84
CA GLU A 140 5.47 -13.91 -23.46
C GLU A 140 4.06 -13.31 -23.36
N LYS A 141 3.16 -13.70 -24.27
CA LYS A 141 1.74 -13.31 -24.18
C LYS A 141 1.08 -13.87 -22.93
N CYS A 142 1.43 -15.08 -22.50
CA CYS A 142 0.89 -15.66 -21.27
C CYS A 142 1.46 -15.01 -20.01
N THR A 143 2.70 -14.54 -20.02
CA THR A 143 3.34 -13.95 -18.82
C THR A 143 2.98 -12.49 -18.61
N THR A 144 2.77 -11.71 -19.67
CA THR A 144 2.42 -10.28 -19.57
C THR A 144 1.06 -10.02 -18.90
N GLU A 145 0.15 -11.00 -18.88
CA GLU A 145 -1.14 -10.91 -18.18
C GLU A 145 -1.02 -10.99 -16.65
N THR A 146 0.11 -11.47 -16.12
CA THR A 146 0.30 -11.70 -14.67
C THR A 146 0.67 -10.46 -13.87
N GLY A 147 0.68 -9.29 -14.50
CA GLY A 147 1.07 -8.02 -13.88
C GLY A 147 2.59 -7.90 -13.68
N GLY A 148 3.07 -6.69 -13.47
CA GLY A 148 4.49 -6.45 -13.23
C GLY A 148 5.00 -7.14 -11.96
N PRO A 149 6.33 -7.18 -11.77
CA PRO A 149 6.92 -7.70 -10.54
C PRO A 149 6.55 -6.85 -9.30
N CYS A 150 5.96 -5.66 -9.49
CA CYS A 150 5.56 -4.73 -8.45
C CYS A 150 4.07 -4.37 -8.49
N LEU A 151 3.60 -3.71 -7.43
CA LEU A 151 2.27 -3.11 -7.42
C LEU A 151 2.24 -1.94 -8.39
N ASP A 152 1.23 -1.89 -9.25
CA ASP A 152 0.98 -0.80 -10.21
C ASP A 152 0.13 0.33 -9.61
N ASP A 153 -0.25 0.22 -8.33
CA ASP A 153 -1.10 1.19 -7.62
C ASP A 153 -0.26 2.36 -7.06
N ASP A 154 -0.78 3.59 -7.14
CA ASP A 154 -0.11 4.82 -6.71
C ASP A 154 -0.03 4.98 -5.17
N CYS A 155 -0.60 4.02 -4.43
CA CYS A 155 -0.66 4.01 -2.97
C CYS A 155 -1.35 5.27 -2.42
N GLU A 156 -2.26 5.87 -3.18
CA GLU A 156 -3.02 7.03 -2.73
C GLU A 156 -4.30 6.56 -2.06
N PHE A 157 -4.44 6.98 -0.81
CA PHE A 157 -5.63 6.79 0.01
C PHE A 157 -6.09 8.19 0.36
N ASP A 158 -7.28 8.54 -0.10
CA ASP A 158 -7.99 9.69 0.41
C ASP A 158 -8.18 9.42 1.92
N ASP A 159 -7.80 10.35 2.78
CA ASP A 159 -8.04 10.29 4.23
C ASP A 159 -9.12 11.28 4.69
N ASP A 160 -9.76 11.98 3.73
CA ASP A 160 -10.88 12.85 4.01
C ASP A 160 -12.14 12.04 4.32
N VAL A 161 -12.57 12.17 5.57
CA VAL A 161 -13.77 11.55 6.13
C VAL A 161 -14.90 12.56 6.31
N CYS A 162 -14.68 13.84 5.97
CA CYS A 162 -15.68 14.90 6.10
C CYS A 162 -16.85 14.66 5.15
N ASP A 163 -18.05 15.03 5.61
CA ASP A 163 -19.29 15.00 4.82
C ASP A 163 -19.68 13.62 4.25
N LYS A 164 -19.08 12.55 4.77
CA LYS A 164 -19.38 11.17 4.37
C LYS A 164 -20.42 10.57 5.29
N ASP A 165 -21.39 9.85 4.72
CA ASP A 165 -22.32 9.08 5.53
C ASP A 165 -21.71 7.73 5.98
N LEU A 166 -22.35 7.11 6.98
CA LEU A 166 -21.88 5.86 7.58
C LEU A 166 -21.79 4.70 6.56
N SER A 167 -22.64 4.69 5.53
CA SER A 167 -22.61 3.65 4.50
C SER A 167 -21.40 3.83 3.58
N GLU A 168 -21.12 5.06 3.16
CA GLU A 168 -19.95 5.42 2.35
C GLU A 168 -18.65 5.10 3.09
N LEU A 169 -18.54 5.49 4.37
CA LEU A 169 -17.37 5.20 5.19
C LEU A 169 -17.11 3.69 5.32
N ARG A 170 -18.16 2.88 5.51
CA ARG A 170 -18.03 1.42 5.59
C ARG A 170 -17.59 0.80 4.26
N ALA A 171 -18.13 1.27 3.14
CA ALA A 171 -17.72 0.82 1.81
C ALA A 171 -16.26 1.16 1.54
N ARG A 172 -15.84 2.40 1.86
CA ARG A 172 -14.46 2.87 1.71
C ARG A 172 -13.50 2.10 2.62
N LYS A 173 -13.90 1.81 3.86
CA LYS A 173 -13.14 0.93 4.77
C LYS A 173 -12.86 -0.43 4.12
N ALA A 174 -13.88 -1.10 3.58
CA ALA A 174 -13.73 -2.40 2.96
C ALA A 174 -12.80 -2.37 1.73
N ALA A 175 -12.92 -1.33 0.89
CA ALA A 175 -12.03 -1.13 -0.25
C ALA A 175 -10.57 -0.91 0.18
N TYR A 176 -10.35 -0.12 1.23
CA TYR A 176 -9.00 0.17 1.74
C TYR A 176 -8.38 -1.03 2.43
N ASP A 177 -9.16 -1.80 3.20
CA ASP A 177 -8.73 -3.07 3.78
C ASP A 177 -8.25 -4.03 2.67
N ALA A 178 -8.98 -4.14 1.56
CA ALA A 178 -8.58 -4.99 0.43
C ALA A 178 -7.28 -4.53 -0.24
N ARG A 179 -7.11 -3.22 -0.50
CA ARG A 179 -5.88 -2.65 -1.08
C ARG A 179 -4.68 -2.85 -0.15
N VAL A 180 -4.84 -2.60 1.15
CA VAL A 180 -3.80 -2.84 2.15
C VAL A 180 -3.42 -4.31 2.22
N ALA A 181 -4.41 -5.21 2.23
CA ALA A 181 -4.16 -6.65 2.25
C ALA A 181 -3.42 -7.12 0.98
N ALA A 182 -3.77 -6.60 -0.20
CA ALA A 182 -3.06 -6.91 -1.44
C ALA A 182 -1.60 -6.42 -1.40
N ALA A 183 -1.36 -5.21 -0.89
CA ALA A 183 0.00 -4.68 -0.75
C ALA A 183 0.84 -5.48 0.25
N GLU A 184 0.24 -5.88 1.37
CA GLU A 184 0.87 -6.73 2.37
C GLU A 184 1.19 -8.13 1.84
N ALA A 185 0.27 -8.74 1.09
CA ALA A 185 0.49 -10.05 0.46
C ALA A 185 1.64 -10.00 -0.55
N LYS A 186 1.69 -8.94 -1.38
CA LYS A 186 2.80 -8.74 -2.32
C LYS A 186 4.13 -8.56 -1.59
N PHE A 187 4.16 -7.79 -0.49
CA PHE A 187 5.35 -7.66 0.35
C PHE A 187 5.82 -9.02 0.89
N ASP A 188 4.89 -9.82 1.41
CA ASP A 188 5.19 -11.14 1.97
C ASP A 188 5.75 -12.12 0.91
N ASP A 189 5.33 -11.98 -0.35
CA ASP A 189 5.91 -12.74 -1.46
C ASP A 189 7.30 -12.23 -1.88
N LEU A 190 7.50 -10.90 -1.91
CA LEU A 190 8.81 -10.31 -2.20
C LEU A 190 9.88 -10.74 -1.19
N VAL A 191 9.53 -10.85 0.11
CA VAL A 191 10.45 -11.32 1.15
C VAL A 191 11.01 -12.73 0.87
N LYS A 192 10.31 -13.56 0.08
CA LYS A 192 10.75 -14.93 -0.28
C LYS A 192 11.70 -14.96 -1.48
N GLU A 193 11.78 -13.87 -2.23
CA GLU A 193 12.52 -13.78 -3.49
C GLU A 193 14.02 -14.11 -3.38
N PRO A 194 14.77 -13.76 -2.30
CA PRO A 194 16.17 -14.16 -2.16
C PRO A 194 16.39 -15.68 -2.19
N ALA A 195 15.49 -16.43 -1.55
CA ALA A 195 15.53 -17.89 -1.55
C ALA A 195 15.10 -18.44 -2.91
N ALA A 196 14.06 -17.86 -3.51
CA ALA A 196 13.58 -18.25 -4.84
C ALA A 196 14.67 -18.05 -5.92
N LEU A 197 15.40 -16.94 -5.89
CA LEU A 197 16.54 -16.69 -6.77
C LEU A 197 17.62 -17.77 -6.64
N THR A 198 17.97 -18.14 -5.41
CA THR A 198 18.96 -19.19 -5.15
C THR A 198 18.51 -20.54 -5.75
N ALA A 199 17.22 -20.87 -5.60
CA ALA A 199 16.63 -22.07 -6.17
C ALA A 199 16.64 -22.05 -7.71
N ARG A 200 16.27 -20.91 -8.34
CA ARG A 200 16.29 -20.76 -9.80
C ARG A 200 17.69 -20.95 -10.38
N ILE A 201 18.73 -20.41 -9.74
CA ILE A 201 20.13 -20.60 -10.17
C ILE A 201 20.55 -22.07 -10.06
N THR A 202 20.21 -22.73 -8.97
CA THR A 202 20.55 -24.15 -8.76
C THR A 202 19.84 -25.03 -9.80
N ALA A 203 18.57 -24.75 -10.08
CA ALA A 203 17.81 -25.43 -11.12
C ALA A 203 18.44 -25.23 -12.50
N LEU A 204 18.81 -24.01 -12.86
CA LEU A 204 19.50 -23.70 -14.12
C LEU A 204 20.82 -24.47 -14.25
N GLN A 205 21.64 -24.50 -13.20
CA GLN A 205 22.90 -25.26 -13.23
C GLN A 205 22.67 -26.77 -13.44
N ALA A 206 21.64 -27.33 -12.82
CA ALA A 206 21.27 -28.73 -12.99
C ALA A 206 20.76 -29.01 -14.41
N GLU A 207 19.95 -28.12 -14.97
CA GLU A 207 19.46 -28.17 -16.35
C GLU A 207 20.61 -28.14 -17.36
N VAL A 208 21.53 -27.19 -17.23
CA VAL A 208 22.73 -27.08 -18.09
C VAL A 208 23.62 -28.32 -17.99
N ALA A 209 23.81 -28.86 -16.78
CA ALA A 209 24.57 -30.09 -16.58
C ALA A 209 23.89 -31.32 -17.22
N ALA A 210 22.55 -31.37 -17.21
CA ALA A 210 21.79 -32.44 -17.86
C ALA A 210 21.96 -32.40 -19.39
N VAL A 211 21.82 -31.22 -20.00
CA VAL A 211 22.06 -31.02 -21.44
C VAL A 211 23.49 -31.42 -21.81
N GLY A 212 24.48 -31.05 -21.00
CA GLY A 212 25.87 -31.44 -21.22
C GLY A 212 26.09 -32.96 -21.19
N LYS A 213 25.42 -33.69 -20.29
CA LYS A 213 25.49 -35.15 -20.22
C LYS A 213 24.86 -35.81 -21.45
N GLU A 214 23.68 -35.34 -21.85
CA GLU A 214 22.96 -35.86 -23.03
C GLU A 214 23.77 -35.68 -24.32
N LEU A 215 24.42 -34.54 -24.50
CA LEU A 215 25.30 -34.27 -25.64
C LEU A 215 26.52 -35.21 -25.71
N THR A 216 27.04 -35.65 -24.57
CA THR A 216 28.24 -36.51 -24.50
C THR A 216 27.94 -38.01 -24.48
N ALA A 217 26.67 -38.40 -24.51
CA ALA A 217 26.28 -39.81 -24.59
C ALA A 217 26.70 -40.43 -25.93
N ASP A 218 27.11 -41.69 -25.91
CA ASP A 218 27.49 -42.46 -27.11
C ASP A 218 26.57 -43.70 -27.27
N PRO A 219 25.61 -43.70 -28.21
CA PRO A 219 25.26 -42.59 -29.11
C PRO A 219 24.45 -41.48 -28.39
N PRO A 220 24.36 -40.26 -28.97
CA PRO A 220 23.50 -39.19 -28.45
C PRO A 220 22.03 -39.64 -28.38
N VAL A 221 21.33 -39.32 -27.28
CA VAL A 221 19.97 -39.82 -27.00
C VAL A 221 18.94 -39.25 -28.00
N ASP A 222 19.04 -37.96 -28.33
CA ASP A 222 18.24 -37.24 -29.34
C ASP A 222 18.84 -35.83 -29.55
N PRO A 223 19.58 -35.56 -30.64
CA PRO A 223 20.24 -34.28 -30.86
C PRO A 223 19.29 -33.08 -30.98
N GLU A 224 18.10 -33.27 -31.57
CA GLU A 224 17.12 -32.20 -31.77
C GLU A 224 16.49 -31.79 -30.44
N LEU A 225 16.03 -32.78 -29.66
CA LEU A 225 15.48 -32.50 -28.32
C LEU A 225 16.54 -31.92 -27.38
N THR A 226 17.80 -32.37 -27.48
CA THR A 226 18.91 -31.81 -26.70
C THR A 226 19.17 -30.34 -27.07
N TYR A 227 19.05 -29.99 -28.36
CA TYR A 227 19.14 -28.60 -28.83
C TYR A 227 18.01 -27.74 -28.27
N ILE A 228 16.77 -28.21 -28.32
CA ILE A 228 15.61 -27.50 -27.76
C ILE A 228 15.78 -27.29 -26.25
N LYS A 229 16.23 -28.29 -25.50
CA LYS A 229 16.51 -28.14 -24.05
C LYS A 229 17.60 -27.09 -23.79
N ALA A 230 18.61 -26.99 -24.65
CA ALA A 230 19.63 -25.95 -24.54
C ALA A 230 19.06 -24.54 -24.77
N LEU A 231 18.13 -24.38 -25.73
CA LEU A 231 17.40 -23.12 -25.94
C LEU A 231 16.51 -22.75 -24.75
N VAL A 232 15.83 -23.74 -24.14
CA VAL A 232 15.06 -23.52 -22.91
C VAL A 232 15.96 -23.06 -21.76
N ALA A 233 17.13 -23.70 -21.58
CA ALA A 233 18.11 -23.29 -20.58
C ALA A 233 18.64 -21.87 -20.85
N GLU A 234 18.84 -21.49 -22.12
CA GLU A 234 19.21 -20.12 -22.52
C GLU A 234 18.14 -19.12 -22.08
N TYR A 235 16.88 -19.39 -22.37
CA TYR A 235 15.75 -18.57 -21.93
C TYR A 235 15.63 -18.45 -20.41
N HIS A 236 15.77 -19.55 -19.67
CA HIS A 236 15.80 -19.50 -18.21
C HIS A 236 17.01 -18.71 -17.67
N ALA A 237 18.12 -18.68 -18.41
CA ALA A 237 19.29 -17.87 -18.08
C ALA A 237 19.14 -16.39 -18.47
N GLU A 238 18.10 -16.00 -19.19
CA GLU A 238 17.84 -14.59 -19.51
C GLU A 238 17.54 -13.77 -18.26
N ARG A 239 17.78 -12.45 -18.38
CA ARG A 239 17.70 -11.51 -17.26
C ARG A 239 16.32 -11.55 -16.60
N ASP A 240 15.27 -11.55 -17.39
CA ASP A 240 13.91 -11.36 -16.85
C ASP A 240 13.40 -12.61 -16.14
N GLN A 241 13.85 -13.80 -16.56
CA GLN A 241 13.50 -15.05 -15.91
C GLN A 241 14.26 -15.26 -14.60
N ILE A 242 15.59 -15.10 -14.62
CA ILE A 242 16.39 -15.43 -13.44
C ILE A 242 16.22 -14.42 -12.31
N TRP A 243 16.06 -13.13 -12.66
CA TRP A 243 15.92 -12.04 -11.71
C TRP A 243 14.45 -11.65 -11.46
N ALA A 244 13.48 -12.44 -11.91
CA ALA A 244 12.04 -12.17 -11.75
C ALA A 244 11.63 -10.75 -12.20
N GLY A 245 12.20 -10.28 -13.33
CA GLY A 245 11.97 -8.94 -13.87
C GLY A 245 12.72 -7.80 -13.16
N TYR A 246 13.48 -8.06 -12.08
CA TYR A 246 14.27 -7.03 -11.42
C TYR A 246 15.60 -6.78 -12.14
N ALA A 247 15.64 -5.69 -12.90
CA ALA A 247 16.80 -5.25 -13.64
C ALA A 247 18.07 -5.13 -12.76
N TYR A 248 17.93 -4.59 -11.55
CA TYR A 248 19.02 -4.30 -10.60
C TYR A 248 18.53 -4.44 -9.15
N PRO A 249 19.41 -4.55 -8.14
CA PRO A 249 19.02 -4.68 -6.73
C PRO A 249 18.04 -3.60 -6.26
N ASN A 250 18.26 -2.35 -6.66
CA ASN A 250 17.39 -1.24 -6.26
C ASN A 250 15.96 -1.37 -6.81
N ALA A 251 15.75 -2.04 -7.96
CA ALA A 251 14.40 -2.24 -8.49
C ALA A 251 13.56 -3.15 -7.56
N TYR A 252 14.20 -4.16 -6.99
CA TYR A 252 13.58 -5.02 -5.97
C TYR A 252 13.33 -4.25 -4.67
N GLU A 253 14.31 -3.45 -4.21
CA GLU A 253 14.13 -2.62 -3.01
C GLU A 253 12.99 -1.61 -3.19
N ASP A 254 12.91 -0.93 -4.34
CA ASP A 254 11.86 0.03 -4.64
C ASP A 254 10.48 -0.67 -4.64
N CYS A 255 10.40 -1.91 -5.15
CA CYS A 255 9.21 -2.74 -5.09
C CYS A 255 8.73 -2.99 -3.65
N LEU A 256 9.64 -3.45 -2.79
CA LEU A 256 9.38 -3.66 -1.36
C LEU A 256 8.94 -2.37 -0.67
N ARG A 257 9.63 -1.26 -0.98
CA ARG A 257 9.35 0.06 -0.41
C ARG A 257 7.97 0.57 -0.83
N THR A 258 7.57 0.35 -2.08
CA THR A 258 6.23 0.70 -2.58
C THR A 258 5.15 -0.11 -1.83
N CYS A 259 5.32 -1.43 -1.69
CA CYS A 259 4.36 -2.26 -0.95
C CYS A 259 4.21 -1.79 0.51
N LEU A 260 5.33 -1.52 1.19
CA LEU A 260 5.32 -1.05 2.57
C LEU A 260 4.69 0.35 2.71
N ARG A 261 4.97 1.25 1.75
CA ARG A 261 4.36 2.59 1.71
C ARG A 261 2.84 2.50 1.52
N CYS A 262 2.38 1.65 0.60
CA CYS A 262 0.97 1.35 0.39
C CYS A 262 0.31 0.86 1.68
N SER A 263 0.90 -0.14 2.35
CA SER A 263 0.39 -0.64 3.63
C SER A 263 0.32 0.47 4.68
N ILE A 264 1.41 1.22 4.92
CA ILE A 264 1.44 2.28 5.94
C ILE A 264 0.40 3.38 5.66
N ARG A 265 0.33 3.88 4.42
CA ARG A 265 -0.64 4.93 4.05
C ARG A 265 -2.08 4.44 4.18
N GLY A 266 -2.36 3.25 3.69
CA GLY A 266 -3.71 2.68 3.79
C GLY A 266 -4.11 2.39 5.23
N ARG A 267 -3.18 1.90 6.07
CA ARG A 267 -3.41 1.74 7.52
C ARG A 267 -3.74 3.08 8.19
N ARG A 268 -3.02 4.15 7.85
CA ARG A 268 -3.32 5.50 8.36
C ARG A 268 -4.72 5.97 7.95
N ALA A 269 -5.08 5.84 6.68
CA ALA A 269 -6.41 6.23 6.20
C ALA A 269 -7.53 5.39 6.84
N LEU A 270 -7.29 4.08 7.03
CA LEU A 270 -8.20 3.18 7.75
C LEU A 270 -8.42 3.62 9.20
N THR A 271 -7.38 4.12 9.89
CA THR A 271 -7.53 4.66 11.24
C THR A 271 -8.54 5.81 11.25
N GLU A 272 -8.41 6.78 10.35
CA GLU A 272 -9.31 7.93 10.29
C GLU A 272 -10.76 7.49 10.03
N ILE A 273 -10.96 6.60 9.04
CA ILE A 273 -12.28 6.04 8.71
C ILE A 273 -12.88 5.27 9.90
N ILE A 274 -12.09 4.46 10.60
CA ILE A 274 -12.54 3.70 11.78
C ILE A 274 -13.02 4.64 12.89
N GLY A 275 -12.27 5.71 13.14
CA GLY A 275 -12.65 6.72 14.12
C GLY A 275 -13.96 7.41 13.76
N GLU A 276 -14.11 7.87 12.51
CA GLU A 276 -15.32 8.56 12.07
C GLU A 276 -16.56 7.64 12.08
N ILE A 277 -16.41 6.37 11.65
CA ILE A 277 -17.47 5.35 11.77
C ILE A 277 -17.96 5.26 13.22
N ALA A 278 -17.05 5.18 14.19
CA ALA A 278 -17.40 5.07 15.60
C ALA A 278 -18.12 6.33 16.13
N ILE A 279 -17.68 7.52 15.71
CA ILE A 279 -18.34 8.79 16.04
C ILE A 279 -19.77 8.80 15.51
N GLN A 280 -19.98 8.41 14.25
CA GLN A 280 -21.31 8.41 13.62
C GLN A 280 -22.23 7.35 14.22
N GLU A 281 -21.72 6.15 14.53
CA GLU A 281 -22.47 5.11 15.23
C GLU A 281 -22.91 5.57 16.62
N CYS A 282 -22.02 6.22 17.38
CA CYS A 282 -22.36 6.80 18.68
C CYS A 282 -23.47 7.86 18.55
N LYS A 283 -23.33 8.81 17.61
CA LYS A 283 -24.34 9.85 17.36
C LYS A 283 -25.69 9.23 16.98
N ALA A 284 -25.69 8.23 16.11
CA ALA A 284 -26.90 7.52 15.68
C ALA A 284 -27.57 6.79 16.86
N ALA A 285 -26.80 6.09 17.69
CA ALA A 285 -27.30 5.41 18.88
C ALA A 285 -27.92 6.39 19.89
N LYS A 286 -27.29 7.54 20.12
CA LYS A 286 -27.80 8.61 20.99
C LYS A 286 -29.09 9.22 20.46
N ARG A 287 -29.16 9.50 19.15
CA ARG A 287 -30.38 9.98 18.49
C ARG A 287 -31.51 8.97 18.66
N LEU A 288 -31.24 7.69 18.40
CA LEU A 288 -32.23 6.61 18.56
C LEU A 288 -32.71 6.50 20.02
N ALA A 289 -31.80 6.56 20.99
CA ALA A 289 -32.13 6.53 22.41
C ALA A 289 -33.02 7.71 22.81
N ARG A 290 -32.71 8.93 22.36
CA ARG A 290 -33.54 10.12 22.58
C ARG A 290 -34.93 9.96 21.94
N CYS A 291 -35.00 9.52 20.69
CA CYS A 291 -36.28 9.25 20.03
C CYS A 291 -37.10 8.19 20.77
N THR A 292 -36.45 7.16 21.31
CA THR A 292 -37.11 6.11 22.09
C THR A 292 -37.64 6.67 23.41
N ALA A 293 -36.86 7.49 24.12
CA ALA A 293 -37.30 8.16 25.34
C ALA A 293 -38.49 9.11 25.09
N LEU A 294 -38.42 9.94 24.05
CA LEU A 294 -39.51 10.84 23.66
C LEU A 294 -40.80 10.09 23.31
N LYS A 295 -40.68 8.94 22.62
CA LYS A 295 -41.84 8.10 22.32
C LYS A 295 -42.45 7.47 23.58
N ALA A 296 -41.63 7.13 24.56
CA ALA A 296 -42.08 6.54 25.82
C ALA A 296 -42.84 7.55 26.70
N ASP A 297 -42.53 8.84 26.63
CA ASP A 297 -43.21 9.92 27.39
C ASP A 297 -43.74 11.04 26.48
N LEU A 298 -44.49 10.67 25.44
CA LEU A 298 -44.96 11.64 24.45
C LEU A 298 -45.86 12.72 25.08
N ALA A 299 -46.69 12.33 26.06
CA ALA A 299 -47.61 13.24 26.74
C ALA A 299 -46.87 14.21 27.68
N GLY A 300 -45.91 13.72 28.47
CA GLY A 300 -45.10 14.55 29.36
C GLY A 300 -44.26 15.57 28.58
N GLU A 301 -43.58 15.12 27.52
CA GLU A 301 -42.79 16.01 26.65
C GLU A 301 -43.66 17.02 25.90
N THR A 302 -44.85 16.63 25.43
CA THR A 302 -45.80 17.57 24.80
C THR A 302 -46.26 18.63 25.79
N LYS A 303 -46.58 18.25 27.02
CA LYS A 303 -46.98 19.19 28.07
C LYS A 303 -45.83 20.17 28.40
N LYS A 304 -44.62 19.65 28.55
CA LYS A 304 -43.42 20.45 28.80
C LYS A 304 -43.19 21.49 27.70
N GLU A 305 -43.25 21.10 26.43
CA GLU A 305 -43.09 22.05 25.32
C GLU A 305 -44.24 23.07 25.28
N ALA A 306 -45.48 22.66 25.57
CA ALA A 306 -46.62 23.57 25.64
C ALA A 306 -46.48 24.61 26.76
N ASP A 307 -45.99 24.21 27.93
CA ASP A 307 -45.72 25.13 29.05
C ASP A 307 -44.58 26.10 28.70
N GLU A 308 -43.49 25.61 28.07
CA GLU A 308 -42.39 26.48 27.59
C GLU A 308 -42.84 27.49 26.53
N LEU A 309 -43.74 27.07 25.62
CA LEU A 309 -44.34 27.96 24.62
C LEU A 309 -45.21 29.04 25.25
N ARG A 310 -45.98 28.70 26.30
CA ARG A 310 -46.80 29.65 27.03
C ARG A 310 -45.93 30.73 27.67
N GLU A 311 -44.88 30.32 28.39
CA GLU A 311 -43.93 31.27 28.98
C GLU A 311 -43.27 32.16 27.93
N ARG A 312 -42.91 31.62 26.76
CA ARG A 312 -42.34 32.39 25.66
C ARG A 312 -43.31 33.46 25.17
N LYS A 313 -44.57 33.10 24.94
CA LYS A 313 -45.62 34.05 24.53
C LYS A 313 -45.83 35.15 25.55
N GLU A 314 -45.81 34.82 26.84
CA GLU A 314 -45.94 35.82 27.92
C GLU A 314 -44.76 36.79 27.97
N ARG A 315 -43.52 36.30 27.75
CA ARG A 315 -42.33 37.16 27.65
C ARG A 315 -42.43 38.17 26.50
N HIS A 316 -42.98 37.77 25.35
CA HIS A 316 -43.17 38.68 24.21
C HIS A 316 -44.36 39.62 24.37
N ARG A 317 -45.38 39.25 25.17
CA ARG A 317 -46.56 40.09 25.39
C ARG A 317 -46.30 41.24 26.36
N LYS A 318 -45.30 41.13 27.25
CA LYS A 318 -44.91 42.25 28.11
C LYS A 318 -44.33 43.35 27.22
N PRO A 319 -45.01 44.51 27.05
CA PRO A 319 -44.47 45.61 26.27
C PRO A 319 -43.12 45.98 26.88
N ALA A 320 -42.13 46.29 26.05
CA ALA A 320 -40.88 46.87 26.52
C ALA A 320 -41.29 48.09 27.35
N THR A 321 -41.18 47.97 28.67
CA THR A 321 -41.40 49.10 29.57
C THR A 321 -40.39 50.13 29.13
N THR A 322 -40.87 51.14 28.40
CA THR A 322 -40.07 52.31 28.05
C THR A 322 -39.56 52.85 29.36
N SER A 323 -38.26 52.69 29.58
CA SER A 323 -37.54 53.38 30.64
C SER A 323 -37.65 54.86 30.33
N THR A 324 -38.70 55.50 30.82
CA THR A 324 -38.75 56.94 30.95
C THR A 324 -37.88 57.29 32.14
N ASP A 325 -36.71 57.84 31.83
CA ASP A 325 -35.94 58.72 32.71
C ASP A 325 -36.84 59.81 33.30
#